data_AF-G4YPT1-F1
#
_entry.id   AF-G4YPT1-F1
#
_cell.length_a   1.000
_cell.length_b   1.000
_cell.length_c   1.000
_cell.angle_alpha   90.00
_cell.angle_beta   90.00
_cell.angle_gamma   90.00
#
_symmetry.space_group_name_H-M   'P 1'
#
loop_
_entity.id
_entity.type
_entity.pdbx_description
1 polymer ?
#
loop_
_entity_poly.entity_id
_entity_poly.type
_entity_poly.pdbx_seq_one_letter_code
_entity_poly.pdbx_strand_id
1 'polypeptide(L)'
;MVDGDDGVILPLYEAYKTHTERVRDARRDVHQLLLEQEWRVAMRSRQYLTTQCLDAPCAPAWMTLYEYGTDINFLNATSLTRSAFDQLLCRFCCFYYMRPLSSRGCPPKLCYLHQVMGLVLTFYVGSMDQSSLCITFGVPPSTLSRTLRKAEEALARALNGYAPARISWPSPSRQVELARMVNKREPVLTRTF
;
A
#
# COMPACT_ATOMS: atom_id res chain seq x y z
N MET A 1 -1.85 62.45 26.37
CA MET A 1 -1.16 61.41 25.57
C MET A 1 -1.07 60.21 26.48
N VAL A 2 -1.79 59.11 26.32
CA VAL A 2 -2.20 58.34 25.14
C VAL A 2 -3.57 57.73 25.47
N ASP A 3 -4.61 58.10 24.72
CA ASP A 3 -5.94 57.51 24.83
C ASP A 3 -6.55 57.58 23.42
N GLY A 4 -6.60 56.47 22.69
CA GLY A 4 -7.11 56.49 21.32
C GLY A 4 -6.78 55.31 20.40
N ASP A 5 -5.88 54.38 20.77
CA ASP A 5 -5.44 53.32 19.83
C ASP A 5 -6.03 51.92 20.15
N ASP A 6 -6.36 51.64 21.42
CA ASP A 6 -6.89 50.33 21.84
C ASP A 6 -8.34 50.05 21.38
N GLY A 7 -9.11 51.10 21.08
CA GLY A 7 -10.51 50.98 20.66
C GLY A 7 -10.71 50.47 19.22
N VAL A 8 -9.69 50.58 18.36
CA VAL A 8 -9.73 50.20 16.94
C VAL A 8 -9.14 48.81 16.69
N ILE A 9 -8.24 48.36 17.58
CA ILE A 9 -7.55 47.06 17.45
C ILE A 9 -8.48 45.88 17.73
N LEU A 10 -9.39 46.00 18.70
CA LEU A 10 -10.35 44.95 19.06
C LEU A 10 -11.33 44.60 17.91
N PRO A 11 -11.99 45.57 17.25
CA PRO A 11 -12.84 45.30 16.09
C PRO A 11 -12.08 44.70 14.90
N LEU A 12 -10.84 45.14 14.66
CA LEU A 12 -10.01 44.60 13.58
C LEU A 12 -9.59 43.16 13.85
N TYR A 13 -9.29 42.80 15.11
CA TYR A 13 -9.00 41.43 15.50
C TYR A 13 -10.22 40.52 15.34
N GLU A 14 -11.41 40.97 15.76
CA GLU A 14 -12.65 40.21 15.55
C GLU A 14 -12.98 40.05 14.06
N ALA A 15 -12.81 41.09 13.25
CA ALA A 15 -12.99 41.03 11.81
C ALA A 15 -11.98 40.08 11.14
N TYR A 16 -10.73 40.07 11.60
CA TYR A 16 -9.71 39.15 11.13
C TYR A 16 -10.01 37.70 11.53
N LYS A 17 -10.45 37.47 12.77
CA LYS A 17 -10.84 36.15 13.27
C LYS A 17 -12.03 35.59 12.49
N THR A 18 -13.09 36.38 12.29
CA THR A 18 -14.25 35.97 11.49
C THR A 18 -13.87 35.75 10.02
N HIS A 19 -12.97 36.55 9.45
CA HIS A 19 -12.47 36.32 8.09
C HIS A 19 -11.69 35.00 7.98
N THR A 20 -10.78 34.72 8.92
CA THR A 20 -9.99 33.48 8.92
C THR A 20 -10.84 32.22 9.15
N GLU A 21 -11.85 32.30 10.01
CA GLU A 21 -12.85 31.23 10.17
C GLU A 21 -13.63 30.98 8.88
N ARG A 22 -14.13 32.03 8.22
CA ARG A 22 -14.81 31.92 6.91
C ARG A 22 -13.91 31.32 5.83
N VAL A 23 -12.63 31.71 5.78
CA VAL A 23 -11.67 31.15 4.83
C VAL A 23 -11.39 29.67 5.13
N ARG A 24 -11.31 29.29 6.41
CA ARG A 24 -11.15 27.89 6.82
C ARG A 24 -12.36 27.04 6.43
N ASP A 25 -13.55 27.59 6.58
CA ASP A 25 -14.79 26.92 6.21
C ASP A 25 -14.91 26.78 4.68
N ALA A 26 -14.66 27.84 3.93
CA ALA A 26 -14.62 27.79 2.47
C ALA A 26 -13.59 26.78 1.94
N ARG A 27 -12.41 26.66 2.57
CA ARG A 27 -11.40 25.65 2.22
C ARG A 27 -11.90 24.23 2.47
N ARG A 28 -12.63 24.00 3.57
CA ARG A 28 -13.21 22.69 3.87
C ARG A 28 -14.28 22.32 2.85
N ASP A 29 -15.13 23.27 2.46
CA ASP A 29 -16.18 23.06 1.47
C ASP A 29 -15.60 22.76 0.08
N VAL A 30 -14.58 23.52 -0.34
CA VAL A 30 -13.84 23.25 -1.59
C VAL A 30 -13.18 21.88 -1.55
N HIS A 31 -12.57 21.50 -0.43
CA HIS A 31 -11.97 20.17 -0.28
C HIS A 31 -13.01 19.05 -0.40
N GLN A 32 -14.19 19.23 0.21
CA GLN A 32 -15.28 18.27 0.11
C GLN A 32 -15.81 18.15 -1.32
N LEU A 33 -15.96 19.26 -2.03
CA LEU A 33 -16.35 19.28 -3.45
C LEU A 33 -15.33 18.58 -4.35
N LEU A 34 -14.03 18.80 -4.10
CA LEU A 34 -12.96 18.11 -4.83
C LEU A 34 -13.03 16.61 -4.59
N LEU A 35 -13.18 16.16 -3.33
CA LEU A 35 -13.34 14.74 -3.00
C LEU A 35 -14.57 14.12 -3.70
N GLU A 36 -15.72 14.79 -3.68
CA GLU A 36 -16.91 14.32 -4.39
C GLU A 36 -16.71 14.26 -5.90
N GLN A 37 -15.98 15.22 -6.47
CA GLN A 37 -15.70 15.25 -7.90
C GLN A 37 -14.75 14.12 -8.30
N GLU A 38 -13.66 13.91 -7.55
CA GLU A 38 -12.78 12.76 -7.73
C GLU A 38 -13.55 11.44 -7.60
N TRP A 39 -14.46 11.36 -6.62
CA TRP A 39 -15.31 10.18 -6.44
C TRP A 39 -16.28 9.97 -7.62
N ARG A 40 -16.87 11.04 -8.14
CA ARG A 40 -17.73 11.00 -9.35
C ARG A 40 -16.93 10.63 -10.59
N VAL A 41 -15.71 11.12 -10.75
CA VAL A 41 -14.81 10.76 -11.85
C VAL A 41 -14.44 9.29 -11.74
N ALA A 42 -14.05 8.81 -10.56
CA ALA A 42 -13.74 7.40 -10.30
C ALA A 42 -14.94 6.47 -10.54
N MET A 43 -16.16 6.90 -10.20
CA MET A 43 -17.38 6.13 -10.46
C MET A 43 -17.78 6.13 -11.94
N ARG A 44 -17.46 7.18 -12.70
CA ARG A 44 -17.79 7.31 -14.14
C ARG A 44 -16.69 6.75 -15.05
N SER A 45 -15.44 6.68 -14.60
CA SER A 45 -14.33 6.09 -15.33
C SER A 45 -14.51 4.58 -15.40
N ARG A 46 -15.14 4.13 -16.47
CA ARG A 46 -15.34 2.71 -16.77
C ARG A 46 -14.11 2.16 -17.48
N GLN A 47 -13.00 1.96 -16.77
CA GLN A 47 -11.89 1.12 -17.24
C GLN A 47 -12.37 -0.35 -17.25
N TYR A 48 -12.99 -0.77 -18.35
CA TYR A 48 -13.47 -2.14 -18.51
C TYR A 48 -12.33 -3.10 -18.83
N LEU A 49 -11.52 -3.44 -17.83
CA LEU A 49 -10.68 -4.63 -17.90
C LEU A 49 -11.56 -5.87 -17.81
N THR A 50 -11.89 -6.42 -18.98
CA THR A 50 -12.64 -7.68 -19.09
C THR A 50 -11.68 -8.87 -19.04
N THR A 51 -12.20 -10.05 -18.74
CA THR A 51 -11.40 -11.29 -18.68
C THR A 51 -10.69 -11.62 -19.99
N GLN A 52 -11.13 -11.07 -21.12
CA GLN A 52 -10.52 -11.26 -22.44
C GLN A 52 -9.24 -10.42 -22.63
N CYS A 53 -9.10 -9.34 -21.87
CA CYS A 53 -7.92 -8.45 -21.90
C CYS A 53 -6.81 -8.90 -20.94
N LEU A 54 -6.99 -10.05 -20.28
CA LEU A 54 -6.10 -10.54 -19.23
C LEU A 54 -5.52 -11.88 -19.63
N ASP A 55 -4.23 -12.06 -19.35
CA ASP A 55 -3.52 -13.31 -19.62
C ASP A 55 -4.12 -14.49 -18.85
N ALA A 56 -3.82 -15.69 -19.36
CA ALA A 56 -4.18 -16.93 -18.68
C ALA A 56 -3.55 -16.96 -17.27
N PRO A 57 -4.20 -17.58 -16.26
CA PRO A 57 -3.74 -17.66 -14.85
C PRO A 57 -2.30 -18.16 -14.62
N CYS A 58 -1.77 -18.95 -15.55
CA CYS A 58 -0.43 -19.55 -15.51
C CYS A 58 0.60 -18.78 -16.34
N ALA A 59 0.18 -17.81 -17.16
CA ALA A 59 1.04 -16.96 -17.97
C ALA A 59 1.19 -15.48 -17.50
N PRO A 60 0.71 -15.03 -16.32
CA PRO A 60 0.77 -13.62 -15.98
C PRO A 60 2.21 -13.21 -15.63
N ALA A 61 2.53 -11.92 -15.78
CA ALA A 61 3.86 -11.37 -15.53
C ALA A 61 4.44 -11.73 -14.15
N TRP A 62 3.57 -11.88 -13.14
CA TRP A 62 3.96 -12.37 -11.82
C TRP A 62 4.59 -13.77 -11.85
N MET A 63 4.09 -14.72 -12.65
CA MET A 63 4.64 -16.07 -12.71
C MET A 63 6.08 -16.05 -13.25
N THR A 64 6.34 -15.27 -14.29
CA THR A 64 7.69 -15.07 -14.83
C THR A 64 8.63 -14.47 -13.79
N LEU A 65 8.14 -13.48 -13.03
CA LEU A 65 8.91 -12.89 -11.94
C LEU A 65 9.21 -13.90 -10.83
N TYR A 66 8.22 -14.70 -10.43
CA TYR A 66 8.36 -15.69 -9.37
C TYR A 66 9.32 -16.82 -9.78
N GLU A 67 9.18 -17.38 -10.99
CA GLU A 67 9.99 -18.51 -11.46
C GLU A 67 11.40 -18.11 -11.90
N TYR A 68 11.56 -17.01 -12.64
CA TYR A 68 12.82 -16.65 -13.31
C TYR A 68 13.46 -15.35 -12.80
N GLY A 69 12.78 -14.58 -11.95
CA GLY A 69 13.29 -13.29 -11.47
C GLY A 69 14.55 -13.42 -10.59
N THR A 70 15.39 -12.39 -10.54
CA THR A 70 16.48 -12.32 -9.57
C THR A 70 15.96 -11.88 -8.19
N ASP A 71 16.74 -12.08 -7.13
CA ASP A 71 16.41 -11.58 -5.78
C ASP A 71 16.18 -10.07 -5.76
N ILE A 72 16.93 -9.31 -6.56
CA ILE A 72 16.80 -7.84 -6.66
C ILE A 72 15.46 -7.48 -7.29
N ASN A 73 15.07 -8.17 -8.37
CA ASN A 73 13.78 -7.93 -9.02
C ASN A 73 12.62 -8.23 -8.06
N PHE A 74 12.74 -9.33 -7.30
CA PHE A 74 11.75 -9.74 -6.33
C PHE A 74 11.64 -8.75 -5.16
N LEU A 75 12.78 -8.26 -4.67
CA LEU A 75 12.85 -7.21 -3.65
C LEU A 75 12.19 -5.92 -4.13
N ASN A 76 12.45 -5.49 -5.37
CA ASN A 76 11.82 -4.28 -5.91
C ASN A 76 10.30 -4.42 -6.09
N ALA A 77 9.82 -5.63 -6.41
CA ALA A 77 8.39 -5.87 -6.63
C ALA A 77 7.59 -6.14 -5.35
N THR A 78 8.21 -6.70 -4.30
CA THR A 78 7.53 -7.16 -3.08
C THR A 78 8.10 -6.58 -1.78
N SER A 79 9.19 -5.80 -1.85
CA SER A 79 10.01 -5.33 -0.70
C SER A 79 10.55 -6.45 0.20
N LEU A 80 10.47 -7.71 -0.24
CA LEU A 80 11.04 -8.86 0.45
C LEU A 80 12.03 -9.58 -0.46
N THR A 81 13.08 -10.16 0.13
CA THR A 81 13.91 -11.14 -0.58
C THR A 81 13.12 -12.42 -0.80
N ARG A 82 13.53 -13.26 -1.77
CA ARG A 82 12.85 -14.55 -2.01
C ARG A 82 12.80 -15.42 -0.74
N SER A 83 13.91 -15.47 0.00
CA SER A 83 14.00 -16.22 1.26
C SER A 83 13.03 -15.73 2.34
N ALA A 84 12.84 -14.42 2.48
CA ALA A 84 11.89 -13.86 3.44
C ALA A 84 10.44 -14.07 2.99
N PHE A 85 10.20 -13.97 1.68
CA PHE A 85 8.90 -14.25 1.09
C PHE A 85 8.47 -15.71 1.31
N ASP A 86 9.36 -16.68 1.05
CA ASP A 86 9.04 -18.10 1.23
C ASP A 86 8.78 -18.45 2.70
N GLN A 87 9.55 -17.88 3.64
CA GLN A 87 9.29 -18.04 5.08
C GLN A 87 7.91 -17.51 5.48
N LEU A 88 7.55 -16.33 4.97
CA LEU A 88 6.22 -15.76 5.21
C LEU A 88 5.14 -16.60 4.51
N LEU A 89 5.43 -17.18 3.34
CA LEU A 89 4.49 -17.97 2.55
C LEU A 89 4.13 -19.27 3.27
N CYS A 90 5.13 -19.94 3.85
CA CYS A 90 4.94 -21.12 4.69
C CYS A 90 4.07 -20.83 5.92
N ARG A 91 4.02 -19.60 6.41
CA ARG A 91 3.14 -19.22 7.52
C ARG A 91 1.76 -18.81 7.02
N PHE A 92 1.71 -18.04 5.92
CA PHE A 92 0.49 -17.61 5.26
C PHE A 92 -0.37 -18.79 4.81
N CYS A 93 0.25 -19.91 4.39
CA CYS A 93 -0.48 -21.09 3.95
C CYS A 93 -1.36 -21.73 5.03
N CYS A 94 -1.03 -21.52 6.30
CA CYS A 94 -1.85 -21.97 7.41
C CYS A 94 -3.15 -21.14 7.59
N PHE A 95 -3.20 -19.92 7.03
CA PHE A 95 -4.29 -18.96 7.30
C PHE A 95 -5.12 -18.58 6.07
N TYR A 96 -4.68 -18.96 4.87
CA TYR A 96 -5.40 -18.66 3.62
C TYR A 96 -5.90 -19.93 2.94
N TYR A 97 -7.22 -20.07 2.86
CA TYR A 97 -7.86 -21.20 2.17
C TYR A 97 -8.14 -20.87 0.71
N MET A 98 -7.51 -21.61 -0.19
CA MET A 98 -7.91 -21.63 -1.60
C MET A 98 -9.05 -22.61 -1.82
N ARG A 99 -10.07 -22.15 -2.55
CA ARG A 99 -11.16 -23.03 -2.95
C ARG A 99 -10.61 -24.09 -3.93
N PRO A 100 -10.91 -25.38 -3.74
CA PRO A 100 -10.49 -26.44 -4.65
C PRO A 100 -10.94 -26.14 -6.08
N LEU A 101 -10.18 -26.63 -7.05
CA LEU A 101 -10.53 -26.61 -8.46
C LEU A 101 -11.88 -27.31 -8.64
N SER A 102 -12.95 -26.52 -8.82
CA SER A 102 -14.27 -27.05 -9.17
C SER A 102 -14.27 -27.42 -10.65
N SER A 103 -14.66 -28.66 -10.97
CA SER A 103 -14.89 -29.12 -12.34
C SER A 103 -16.11 -28.49 -13.03
N ARG A 104 -16.91 -27.69 -12.30
CA ARG A 104 -17.99 -26.86 -12.86
C ARG A 104 -17.75 -25.37 -12.58
N GLY A 105 -17.75 -24.57 -13.64
CA GLY A 105 -17.75 -23.10 -13.58
C GLY A 105 -16.49 -22.43 -14.19
N CYS A 106 -16.32 -21.15 -13.86
CA CYS A 106 -15.17 -20.35 -14.29
C CYS A 106 -13.89 -20.83 -13.57
N PRO A 107 -12.80 -21.18 -14.29
CA PRO A 107 -11.57 -21.66 -13.68
C PRO A 107 -10.99 -20.61 -12.72
N PRO A 108 -10.42 -21.03 -11.57
CA PRO A 108 -9.81 -20.11 -10.62
C PRO A 108 -8.68 -19.34 -11.31
N LYS A 109 -8.69 -18.01 -11.19
CA LYS A 109 -7.68 -17.14 -11.84
C LYS A 109 -6.36 -17.07 -11.06
N LEU A 110 -6.38 -17.38 -9.77
CA LEU A 110 -5.19 -17.50 -8.92
C LEU A 110 -5.13 -18.94 -8.42
N CYS A 111 -4.26 -19.72 -9.02
CA CYS A 111 -4.12 -21.16 -8.76
C CYS A 111 -3.11 -21.45 -7.65
N TYR A 112 -2.24 -20.48 -7.32
CA TYR A 112 -1.15 -20.70 -6.38
C TYR A 112 -1.12 -19.67 -5.25
N LEU A 113 -0.79 -20.14 -4.05
CA LEU A 113 -0.75 -19.30 -2.85
C LEU A 113 0.24 -18.13 -2.96
N HIS A 114 1.39 -18.37 -3.62
CA HIS A 114 2.39 -17.33 -3.85
C HIS A 114 1.84 -16.18 -4.71
N GLN A 115 0.89 -16.43 -5.62
CA GLN A 115 0.24 -15.37 -6.40
C GLN A 115 -0.62 -14.47 -5.51
N VAL A 116 -1.36 -15.05 -4.57
CA VAL A 116 -2.20 -14.28 -3.63
C VAL A 116 -1.35 -13.45 -2.68
N MET A 117 -0.28 -14.02 -2.14
CA MET A 117 0.58 -13.26 -1.24
C MET A 117 1.43 -12.23 -2.00
N GLY A 118 1.91 -12.56 -3.19
CA GLY A 118 2.56 -11.63 -4.11
C GLY A 118 1.66 -10.42 -4.42
N LEU A 119 0.38 -10.67 -4.70
CA LEU A 119 -0.60 -9.62 -4.98
C LEU A 119 -0.72 -8.61 -3.82
N VAL A 120 -0.84 -9.09 -2.58
CA VAL A 120 -0.95 -8.20 -1.41
C VAL A 120 0.34 -7.41 -1.19
N LEU A 121 1.49 -8.06 -1.30
CA LEU A 121 2.76 -7.39 -1.09
C LEU A 121 3.04 -6.35 -2.18
N THR A 122 2.83 -6.69 -3.45
CA THR A 122 2.97 -5.74 -4.56
C THR A 122 1.99 -4.57 -4.45
N PHE A 123 0.78 -4.79 -3.93
CA PHE A 123 -0.16 -3.72 -3.59
C PHE A 123 0.36 -2.77 -2.49
N TYR A 124 1.10 -3.27 -1.50
CA TYR A 124 1.69 -2.41 -0.45
C TYR A 124 3.00 -1.74 -0.88
N VAL A 125 3.76 -2.35 -1.77
CA VAL A 125 5.09 -1.90 -2.18
C VAL A 125 5.01 -0.77 -3.20
N GLY A 126 4.07 -0.89 -4.14
CA GLY A 126 3.85 0.12 -5.16
C GLY A 126 2.56 0.91 -4.93
N SER A 127 2.54 2.17 -5.33
CA SER A 127 1.29 2.88 -5.62
C SER A 127 0.70 2.42 -6.97
N MET A 128 0.70 1.12 -7.21
CA MET A 128 0.20 0.55 -8.47
C MET A 128 -1.32 0.71 -8.50
N ASP A 129 -1.83 1.22 -9.62
CA ASP A 129 -3.27 1.29 -9.82
C ASP A 129 -3.87 -0.13 -9.89
N GLN A 130 -5.17 -0.25 -9.58
CA GLN A 130 -5.84 -1.55 -9.66
C GLN A 130 -5.73 -2.16 -11.06
N SER A 131 -5.68 -1.35 -12.12
CA SER A 131 -5.56 -1.83 -13.50
C SER A 131 -4.23 -2.54 -13.74
N SER A 132 -3.12 -1.96 -13.28
CA SER A 132 -1.80 -2.59 -13.39
C SER A 132 -1.76 -3.91 -12.61
N LEU A 133 -2.30 -3.95 -11.39
CA LEU A 133 -2.36 -5.20 -10.62
C LEU A 133 -3.23 -6.26 -11.32
N CYS A 134 -4.35 -5.85 -11.93
CA CYS A 134 -5.19 -6.75 -12.72
C CYS A 134 -4.41 -7.37 -13.89
N ILE A 135 -3.61 -6.57 -14.60
CA ILE A 135 -2.76 -7.04 -15.72
C ILE A 135 -1.64 -7.94 -15.19
N THR A 136 -0.88 -7.51 -14.19
CA THR A 136 0.27 -8.25 -13.63
C THR A 136 -0.11 -9.64 -13.10
N PHE A 137 -1.31 -9.77 -12.55
CA PHE A 137 -1.81 -11.02 -11.96
C PHE A 137 -2.90 -11.72 -12.79
N GLY A 138 -3.30 -11.17 -13.95
CA GLY A 138 -4.31 -11.76 -14.83
C GLY A 138 -5.71 -11.90 -14.21
N VAL A 139 -6.06 -11.03 -13.25
CA VAL A 139 -7.32 -11.11 -12.49
C VAL A 139 -8.25 -9.93 -12.77
N PRO A 140 -9.58 -10.15 -12.93
CA PRO A 140 -10.52 -9.05 -13.06
C PRO A 140 -10.62 -8.18 -11.80
N PRO A 141 -10.96 -6.88 -11.90
CA PRO A 141 -11.00 -5.97 -10.76
C PRO A 141 -11.85 -6.46 -9.57
N SER A 142 -13.04 -7.01 -9.85
CA SER A 142 -13.93 -7.54 -8.79
C SER A 142 -13.35 -8.76 -8.08
N THR A 143 -12.57 -9.58 -8.78
CA THR A 143 -11.86 -10.73 -8.19
C THR A 143 -10.63 -10.27 -7.43
N LEU A 144 -9.88 -9.30 -7.96
CA LEU A 144 -8.75 -8.66 -7.31
C LEU A 144 -9.16 -8.11 -5.94
N SER A 145 -10.17 -7.22 -5.87
CA SER A 145 -10.58 -6.59 -4.61
C SER A 145 -11.06 -7.61 -3.56
N ARG A 146 -11.82 -8.64 -3.98
CA ARG A 146 -12.27 -9.71 -3.08
C ARG A 146 -11.11 -10.57 -2.57
N THR A 147 -10.12 -10.82 -3.42
CA THR A 147 -8.94 -11.61 -3.06
C THR A 147 -8.05 -10.81 -2.11
N LEU A 148 -7.76 -9.55 -2.43
CA LEU A 148 -6.99 -8.64 -1.60
C LEU A 148 -7.54 -8.60 -0.19
N ARG A 149 -8.82 -8.30 0.00
CA ARG A 149 -9.43 -8.24 1.34
C ARG A 149 -9.21 -9.52 2.16
N LYS A 150 -9.46 -10.68 1.56
CA LYS A 150 -9.27 -11.98 2.24
C LYS A 150 -7.80 -12.28 2.54
N ALA A 151 -6.93 -11.88 1.62
CA ALA A 151 -5.50 -12.12 1.72
C ALA A 151 -4.87 -11.20 2.77
N GLU A 152 -5.32 -9.95 2.89
CA GLU A 152 -4.95 -9.04 3.98
C GLU A 152 -5.36 -9.60 5.35
N GLU A 153 -6.59 -10.09 5.49
CA GLU A 153 -7.05 -10.75 6.73
C GLU A 153 -6.17 -11.95 7.09
N ALA A 154 -5.85 -12.80 6.12
CA ALA A 154 -4.97 -13.94 6.33
C ALA A 154 -3.53 -13.53 6.65
N LEU A 155 -3.02 -12.49 5.99
CA LEU A 155 -1.68 -11.95 6.23
C LEU A 155 -1.58 -11.36 7.64
N ALA A 156 -2.58 -10.60 8.10
CA ALA A 156 -2.63 -10.07 9.45
C ALA A 156 -2.56 -11.19 10.51
N ARG A 157 -3.27 -12.31 10.28
CA ARG A 157 -3.18 -13.49 11.15
C ARG A 157 -1.80 -14.17 11.07
N ALA A 158 -1.24 -14.27 9.86
CA ALA A 158 0.08 -14.86 9.67
C ALA A 158 1.18 -14.07 10.38
N LEU A 159 1.10 -12.74 10.39
CA LEU A 159 2.06 -11.87 11.05
C LEU A 159 1.90 -11.86 12.59
N ASN A 160 0.76 -12.29 13.11
CA ASN A 160 0.56 -12.37 14.56
C ASN A 160 1.54 -13.37 15.19
N GLY A 161 2.29 -12.91 16.20
CA GLY A 161 3.34 -13.69 16.85
C GLY A 161 4.51 -14.06 15.94
N TYR A 162 4.70 -13.38 14.80
CA TYR A 162 5.82 -13.63 13.90
C TYR A 162 6.99 -12.73 14.29
N ALA A 163 8.02 -13.31 14.94
CA ALA A 163 9.14 -12.56 15.49
C ALA A 163 9.87 -11.67 14.45
N PRO A 164 10.12 -12.11 13.20
CA PRO A 164 10.74 -11.26 12.17
C PRO A 164 9.90 -10.03 11.76
N ALA A 165 8.58 -10.06 11.93
CA ALA A 165 7.70 -8.93 11.62
C ALA A 165 7.47 -8.00 12.82
N ARG A 166 8.05 -8.29 13.98
CA ARG A 166 7.90 -7.47 15.17
C ARG A 166 8.60 -6.13 14.98
N ILE A 167 7.84 -5.05 15.03
CA ILE A 167 8.38 -3.69 15.10
C ILE A 167 8.90 -3.48 16.52
N SER A 168 10.22 -3.45 16.69
CA SER A 168 10.86 -3.13 17.96
C SER A 168 12.01 -2.17 17.74
N TRP A 169 12.15 -1.20 18.64
CA TRP A 169 13.29 -0.29 18.60
C TRP A 169 14.59 -1.05 18.89
N PRO A 170 15.65 -0.85 18.09
CA PRO A 170 16.96 -1.41 18.39
C PRO A 170 17.48 -0.85 19.72
N SER A 171 18.24 -1.65 20.48
CA SER A 171 18.91 -1.18 21.69
C SER A 171 19.92 -0.07 21.39
N PRO A 172 20.28 0.79 22.36
CA PRO A 172 21.29 1.83 22.15
C PRO A 172 22.63 1.28 21.61
N SER A 173 23.06 0.11 22.09
CA SER A 173 24.25 -0.58 21.57
C SER A 173 24.12 -0.96 20.09
N ARG A 174 22.94 -1.47 19.70
CA ARG A 174 22.64 -1.85 18.31
C ARG A 174 22.50 -0.62 17.41
N GLN A 175 21.95 0.47 17.92
CA GLN A 175 21.87 1.75 17.21
C GLN A 175 23.26 2.26 16.84
N VAL A 176 24.22 2.24 17.79
CA VAL A 176 25.61 2.64 17.53
C VAL A 176 26.27 1.74 16.47
N GLU A 177 26.03 0.43 16.51
CA GLU A 177 26.54 -0.51 15.50
C GLU A 177 25.96 -0.21 14.11
N LEU A 178 24.65 0.01 14.01
CA LEU A 178 23.98 0.39 12.78
C LEU A 178 24.53 1.72 12.24
N ALA A 179 24.72 2.72 13.10
CA ALA A 179 25.30 4.01 12.73
C ALA A 179 26.72 3.86 12.16
N ARG A 180 27.56 3.00 12.75
CA ARG A 180 28.90 2.69 12.20
C ARG A 180 28.82 2.05 10.82
N MET A 181 27.89 1.12 10.61
CA MET A 181 27.70 0.47 9.31
C MET A 181 27.23 1.46 8.24
N VAL A 182 26.31 2.37 8.58
CA VAL A 182 25.87 3.45 7.69
C VAL A 182 27.03 4.39 7.37
N ASN A 183 27.80 4.83 8.37
CA ASN A 183 28.96 5.72 8.16
C ASN A 183 30.04 5.07 7.28
N LYS A 184 30.24 3.75 7.36
CA LYS A 184 31.16 3.02 6.48
C LYS A 184 30.69 3.02 5.02
N ARG A 185 29.37 2.96 4.80
CA ARG A 185 28.76 2.95 3.47
C ARG A 185 28.67 4.35 2.87
N GLU A 186 28.29 5.33 3.68
CA GLU A 186 28.00 6.71 3.27
C GLU A 186 28.68 7.70 4.24
N PRO A 187 30.00 7.93 4.11
CA PRO A 187 30.77 8.73 5.08
C PRO A 187 30.40 10.22 5.09
N VAL A 188 29.69 10.69 4.06
CA VAL A 188 29.23 12.09 3.95
C VAL A 188 27.99 12.38 4.80
N LEU A 189 27.24 11.35 5.22
CA LEU A 189 26.09 11.50 6.10
C LEU A 189 26.55 11.68 7.55
N THR A 190 26.91 12.91 7.89
CA THR A 190 27.26 13.29 9.27
C THR A 190 26.03 13.86 9.99
N ARG A 191 25.77 13.38 11.22
CA ARG A 191 24.68 13.81 12.13
C ARG A 191 23.24 13.36 11.79
N THR A 192 23.05 12.23 11.13
CA THR A 192 21.72 11.76 10.70
C THR A 192 20.93 10.87 11.68
N PHE A 193 21.38 10.66 12.92
CA PHE A 193 20.66 9.82 13.90
C PHE A 193 20.83 10.32 15.33
#